data_AF-A0A7S3WGP9-F1
#
_entry.id   AF-A0A7S3WGP9-F1
#
_cell.length_a   1.000
_cell.length_b   1.000
_cell.length_c   1.000
_cell.angle_alpha   90.00
_cell.angle_beta   90.00
_cell.angle_gamma   90.00
#
_symmetry.space_group_name_H-M   'P 1'
#
loop_
_entity.id
_entity.type
_entity.pdbx_description
1 polymer ?
#
loop_
_entity_poly.entity_id
_entity_poly.type
_entity_poly.pdbx_seq_one_letter_code
_entity_poly.pdbx_strand_id
1 'polypeptide(L)'
;PAEQLSLDDKGAAPGAGPMGGVSLEYSTAGGKFLVGTEQGKVVACNRKAKNPSDRVGTIYEGHCGPVYALARNPFFPKYFMTVGDWTVRLWNEDIKTPVMTSNYAKDYILDATWSPTRPGVFATTKMDGTLDVWDYFYKQNEPALSLQVDGDGLARVKMQEAGRWVAAGSVDGSVYMLELCDGLSQMQQNEKQGVSHMLDRESKREKNLEARAKELRARELRAKGQAKEEGAEAAVPWEERRKEVEAEFWRLTGLTGPEGV
;
A
#
# COMPACT_ATOMS: atom_id res chain seq x y z
N PRO A 1 -16.27 -26.12 15.13
CA PRO A 1 -16.59 -25.11 14.09
C PRO A 1 -15.39 -24.21 13.80
N ALA A 2 -14.98 -24.08 12.54
CA ALA A 2 -14.00 -23.09 12.15
C ALA A 2 -14.65 -21.70 12.21
N GLU A 3 -13.99 -20.76 12.88
CA GLU A 3 -14.44 -19.37 12.99
C GLU A 3 -14.25 -18.66 11.63
N GLN A 4 -15.33 -18.13 11.04
CA GLN A 4 -15.29 -17.42 9.76
C GLN A 4 -15.18 -15.92 9.97
N LEU A 5 -14.28 -15.26 9.24
CA LEU A 5 -14.11 -13.81 9.24
C LEU A 5 -14.24 -13.31 7.79
N SER A 6 -15.23 -12.44 7.53
CA SER A 6 -15.38 -11.79 6.22
C SER A 6 -14.46 -10.58 6.13
N LEU A 7 -13.70 -10.49 5.04
CA LEU A 7 -12.83 -9.35 4.74
C LEU A 7 -13.63 -8.32 3.96
N ASP A 8 -14.51 -7.60 4.66
CA ASP A 8 -15.35 -6.59 4.04
C ASP A 8 -14.65 -5.22 4.10
N ASP A 9 -14.58 -4.55 2.96
CA ASP A 9 -14.08 -3.18 2.90
C ASP A 9 -15.20 -2.19 3.22
N LYS A 10 -15.14 -1.61 4.42
CA LYS A 10 -16.13 -0.61 4.89
C LYS A 10 -16.15 0.66 4.04
N GLY A 11 -15.10 0.92 3.24
CA GLY A 11 -15.02 2.07 2.34
C GLY A 11 -15.44 1.78 0.90
N ALA A 12 -15.77 0.53 0.56
CA ALA A 12 -16.13 0.15 -0.80
C ALA A 12 -17.54 0.60 -1.20
N ALA A 13 -17.79 0.64 -2.51
CA ALA A 13 -19.11 0.95 -3.06
C ALA A 13 -20.18 -0.06 -2.58
N PRO A 14 -21.45 0.37 -2.46
CA PRO A 14 -22.54 -0.54 -2.09
C PRO A 14 -22.60 -1.74 -3.05
N GLY A 15 -22.48 -2.96 -2.51
CA GLY A 15 -22.49 -4.20 -3.31
C GLY A 15 -21.11 -4.77 -3.63
N ALA A 16 -20.02 -4.17 -3.13
CA ALA A 16 -18.71 -4.83 -3.15
C ALA A 16 -18.77 -6.11 -2.30
N GLY A 17 -18.48 -7.26 -2.93
CA GLY A 17 -18.37 -8.55 -2.24
C GLY A 17 -17.14 -8.61 -1.32
N PRO A 18 -17.00 -9.69 -0.54
CA PRO A 18 -15.83 -9.89 0.32
C PRO A 18 -14.53 -9.94 -0.49
N MET A 19 -13.45 -9.40 0.08
CA MET A 19 -12.13 -9.42 -0.56
C MET A 19 -11.50 -10.82 -0.54
N GLY A 20 -10.88 -11.21 -1.66
CA GLY A 20 -10.11 -12.45 -1.77
C GLY A 20 -8.73 -12.31 -1.15
N GLY A 21 -8.32 -13.25 -0.28
CA GLY A 21 -7.00 -13.27 0.34
C GLY A 21 -5.99 -14.12 -0.46
N VAL A 22 -4.83 -13.55 -0.76
CA VAL A 22 -3.75 -14.19 -1.55
C VAL A 22 -2.59 -14.62 -0.65
N SER A 23 -2.20 -13.75 0.28
CA SER A 23 -1.04 -13.94 1.15
C SER A 23 -1.40 -13.63 2.60
N LEU A 24 -0.68 -14.26 3.53
CA LEU A 24 -0.98 -14.16 4.95
C LEU A 24 0.31 -14.16 5.77
N GLU A 25 0.38 -13.31 6.79
CA GLU A 25 1.52 -13.25 7.71
C GLU A 25 1.06 -13.04 9.15
N TYR A 26 1.57 -13.86 10.06
CA TYR A 26 1.26 -13.74 11.48
C TYR A 26 2.25 -12.83 12.21
N SER A 27 1.75 -12.16 13.26
CA SER A 27 2.63 -11.56 14.25
C SER A 27 3.15 -12.65 15.19
N THR A 28 4.42 -12.57 15.58
CA THR A 28 5.06 -13.52 16.51
C THR A 28 4.39 -13.55 17.88
N ALA A 29 3.78 -12.45 18.33
CA ALA A 29 3.05 -12.38 19.60
C ALA A 29 1.67 -13.10 19.56
N GLY A 30 1.23 -13.53 18.38
CA GLY A 30 0.00 -14.28 18.17
C GLY A 30 -1.29 -13.45 18.30
N GLY A 31 -2.28 -13.79 17.48
CA GLY A 31 -3.61 -13.15 17.48
C GLY A 31 -3.75 -12.01 16.47
N LYS A 32 -2.67 -11.28 16.16
CA LYS A 32 -2.64 -10.33 15.04
C LYS A 32 -2.03 -10.97 13.79
N PHE A 33 -2.59 -10.69 12.64
CA PHE A 33 -2.08 -11.14 11.34
C PHE A 33 -2.43 -10.13 10.25
N LEU A 34 -1.75 -10.23 9.12
CA LEU A 34 -2.00 -9.42 7.93
C LEU A 34 -2.47 -10.34 6.81
N VAL A 35 -3.38 -9.83 5.98
CA VAL A 35 -3.86 -10.51 4.78
C VAL A 35 -3.61 -9.59 3.58
N GLY A 36 -2.82 -10.04 2.62
CA GLY A 36 -2.71 -9.39 1.31
C GLY A 36 -3.85 -9.86 0.41
N THR A 37 -4.55 -8.92 -0.24
CA THR A 37 -5.73 -9.22 -1.05
C THR A 37 -5.45 -9.16 -2.55
N GLU A 38 -6.33 -9.77 -3.34
CA GLU A 38 -6.30 -9.69 -4.81
C GLU A 38 -6.54 -8.26 -5.32
N GLN A 39 -7.22 -7.42 -4.53
CA GLN A 39 -7.53 -6.03 -4.87
C GLN A 39 -6.40 -5.05 -4.54
N GLY A 40 -5.21 -5.52 -4.14
CA GLY A 40 -4.05 -4.68 -3.83
C GLY A 40 -4.12 -3.98 -2.47
N LYS A 41 -4.98 -4.48 -1.58
CA LYS A 41 -5.11 -4.00 -0.21
C LYS A 41 -4.42 -4.97 0.74
N VAL A 42 -3.90 -4.45 1.84
CA VAL A 42 -3.46 -5.26 2.97
C VAL A 42 -4.38 -5.00 4.15
N VAL A 43 -4.90 -6.06 4.75
CA VAL A 43 -5.85 -5.98 5.85
C VAL A 43 -5.20 -6.49 7.11
N ALA A 44 -5.11 -5.65 8.15
CA ALA A 44 -4.69 -6.06 9.48
C ALA A 44 -5.87 -6.67 10.23
N CYS A 45 -5.69 -7.90 10.70
CA CYS A 45 -6.70 -8.63 11.44
C CYS A 45 -6.23 -8.95 12.86
N ASN A 46 -7.18 -9.01 13.80
CA ASN A 46 -6.93 -9.40 15.18
C ASN A 46 -7.98 -10.40 15.66
N ARG A 47 -7.60 -11.67 15.73
CA ARG A 47 -8.48 -12.76 16.19
C ARG A 47 -8.91 -12.61 17.66
N LYS A 48 -8.11 -11.94 18.48
CA LYS A 48 -8.39 -11.76 19.92
C LYS A 48 -9.24 -10.51 20.22
N ALA A 49 -9.68 -9.77 19.19
CA ALA A 49 -10.54 -8.61 19.40
C ALA A 49 -11.89 -9.05 19.99
N LYS A 50 -12.34 -8.34 21.04
CA LYS A 50 -13.60 -8.64 21.75
C LYS A 50 -14.82 -8.45 20.86
N ASN A 51 -14.79 -7.43 20.00
CA ASN A 51 -15.88 -7.10 19.11
C ASN A 51 -15.66 -7.69 17.71
N PRO A 52 -16.68 -8.39 17.17
CA PRO A 52 -16.94 -8.68 15.77
C PRO A 52 -16.15 -7.85 14.75
N SER A 53 -16.59 -6.59 14.74
CA SER A 53 -16.28 -5.52 13.81
C SER A 53 -14.85 -5.02 13.84
N ASP A 54 -14.13 -5.32 14.92
CA ASP A 54 -12.78 -4.80 15.20
C ASP A 54 -11.71 -5.85 14.91
N ARG A 55 -12.15 -7.07 14.56
CA ARG A 55 -11.27 -8.15 14.10
C ARG A 55 -10.69 -7.87 12.72
N VAL A 56 -11.37 -7.06 11.91
CA VAL A 56 -10.85 -6.46 10.67
C VAL A 56 -10.54 -5.00 10.98
N GLY A 57 -9.26 -4.71 11.12
CA GLY A 57 -8.74 -3.41 11.56
C GLY A 57 -8.32 -2.53 10.40
N THR A 58 -7.06 -2.11 10.41
CA THR A 58 -6.52 -1.19 9.40
C THR A 58 -6.44 -1.84 8.03
N ILE A 59 -6.87 -1.10 7.00
CA ILE A 59 -6.64 -1.42 5.60
C ILE A 59 -5.54 -0.49 5.09
N TYR A 60 -4.48 -1.07 4.54
CA TYR A 60 -3.41 -0.36 3.85
C TYR A 60 -3.66 -0.46 2.35
N GLU A 61 -3.75 0.69 1.71
CA GLU A 61 -4.01 0.81 0.28
C GLU A 61 -2.77 1.36 -0.40
N GLY A 62 -2.35 0.71 -1.48
CA GLY A 62 -1.23 1.23 -2.25
C GLY A 62 -0.92 0.44 -3.50
N HIS A 63 -1.06 -0.88 -3.47
CA HIS A 63 -0.82 -1.69 -4.66
C HIS A 63 -1.96 -1.57 -5.67
N CYS A 64 -1.61 -1.60 -6.94
CA CYS A 64 -2.59 -1.53 -8.04
C CYS A 64 -3.11 -2.91 -8.46
N GLY A 65 -2.56 -3.99 -7.90
CA GLY A 65 -2.92 -5.36 -8.21
C GLY A 65 -2.67 -6.30 -7.03
N PRO A 66 -2.80 -7.62 -7.22
CA PRO A 66 -2.73 -8.60 -6.14
C PRO A 66 -1.45 -8.50 -5.31
N VAL A 67 -1.59 -8.69 -3.99
CA VAL A 67 -0.45 -8.75 -3.06
C VAL A 67 0.03 -10.21 -2.94
N TYR A 68 0.99 -10.58 -3.77
CA TYR A 68 1.52 -11.95 -3.88
C TYR A 68 2.29 -12.42 -2.65
N ALA A 69 3.04 -11.53 -2.01
CA ALA A 69 3.82 -11.86 -0.82
C ALA A 69 3.72 -10.79 0.25
N LEU A 70 3.80 -11.24 1.50
CA LEU A 70 3.75 -10.41 2.68
C LEU A 70 4.67 -11.01 3.73
N ALA A 71 5.58 -10.21 4.27
CA ALA A 71 6.57 -10.69 5.23
C ALA A 71 6.90 -9.62 6.28
N ARG A 72 6.78 -9.96 7.57
CA ARG A 72 7.22 -9.06 8.65
C ARG A 72 8.73 -9.06 8.76
N ASN A 73 9.30 -7.90 9.08
CA ASN A 73 10.72 -7.83 9.36
C ASN A 73 11.03 -8.58 10.68
N PRO A 74 11.95 -9.55 10.68
CA PRO A 74 12.21 -10.39 11.86
C PRO A 74 12.87 -9.63 13.01
N PHE A 75 13.56 -8.52 12.73
CA PHE A 75 14.23 -7.69 13.72
C PHE A 75 13.36 -6.53 14.21
N PHE A 76 12.46 -6.03 13.35
CA PHE A 76 11.57 -4.91 13.65
C PHE A 76 10.12 -5.25 13.31
N PRO A 77 9.39 -5.98 14.18
CA PRO A 77 8.07 -6.52 13.86
C PRO A 77 6.98 -5.49 13.53
N LYS A 78 7.23 -4.20 13.83
CA LYS A 78 6.38 -3.07 13.45
C LYS A 78 6.39 -2.78 11.94
N TYR A 79 7.42 -3.25 11.25
CA TYR A 79 7.59 -3.07 9.82
C TYR A 79 7.29 -4.37 9.08
N PHE A 80 6.59 -4.25 7.97
CA PHE A 80 6.27 -5.37 7.10
C PHE A 80 6.47 -5.00 5.64
N MET A 81 6.83 -5.99 4.84
CA MET A 81 7.04 -5.87 3.41
C MET A 81 5.88 -6.48 2.66
N THR A 82 5.54 -5.88 1.54
CA THR A 82 4.56 -6.42 0.60
C THR A 82 5.16 -6.45 -0.80
N VAL A 83 4.75 -7.46 -1.55
CA VAL A 83 5.03 -7.59 -2.98
C VAL A 83 3.71 -7.64 -3.70
N GLY A 84 3.54 -6.75 -4.66
CA GLY A 84 2.41 -6.70 -5.56
C GLY A 84 2.76 -5.77 -6.71
N ASP A 85 1.99 -5.83 -7.80
CA ASP A 85 2.31 -5.09 -9.03
C ASP A 85 3.77 -5.29 -9.52
N TRP A 86 4.55 -4.23 -9.64
CA TRP A 86 5.98 -4.25 -10.01
C TRP A 86 6.86 -3.65 -8.92
N THR A 87 6.33 -3.54 -7.69
CA THR A 87 7.00 -2.85 -6.59
C THR A 87 7.06 -3.72 -5.35
N VAL A 88 8.13 -3.52 -4.59
CA VAL A 88 8.22 -3.94 -3.21
C VAL A 88 8.01 -2.72 -2.34
N ARG A 89 7.11 -2.84 -1.36
CA ARG A 89 6.80 -1.74 -0.45
C ARG A 89 7.07 -2.15 0.97
N LEU A 90 7.69 -1.24 1.71
CA LEU A 90 7.91 -1.37 3.13
C LEU A 90 6.93 -0.47 3.87
N TRP A 91 6.24 -1.07 4.82
CA TRP A 91 5.19 -0.43 5.59
C TRP A 91 5.55 -0.40 7.05
N ASN A 92 4.92 0.53 7.75
CA ASN A 92 4.88 0.59 9.20
C ASN A 92 3.43 0.38 9.64
N GLU A 93 3.17 -0.52 10.58
CA GLU A 93 1.80 -0.84 11.02
C GLU A 93 1.00 0.39 11.53
N ASP A 94 1.68 1.47 11.93
CA ASP A 94 1.02 2.70 12.41
C ASP A 94 0.73 3.72 11.30
N ILE A 95 1.19 3.50 10.06
CA ILE A 95 1.11 4.46 8.96
C ILE A 95 0.35 3.82 7.79
N LYS A 96 -0.63 4.53 7.23
CA LYS A 96 -1.48 4.00 6.15
C LYS A 96 -0.85 4.05 4.76
N THR A 97 0.26 4.76 4.63
CA THR A 97 1.07 4.89 3.41
C THR A 97 2.41 4.15 3.58
N PRO A 98 3.01 3.68 2.48
CA PRO A 98 4.28 2.96 2.54
C PRO A 98 5.41 3.91 2.96
N VAL A 99 6.27 3.43 3.85
CA VAL A 99 7.47 4.17 4.33
C VAL A 99 8.54 4.22 3.25
N MET A 100 8.69 3.13 2.50
CA MET A 100 9.57 3.06 1.33
C MET A 100 8.89 2.25 0.24
N THR A 101 9.18 2.60 -1.01
CA THR A 101 8.71 1.90 -2.20
C THR A 101 9.91 1.73 -3.12
N SER A 102 10.15 0.51 -3.60
CA SER A 102 11.19 0.24 -4.57
C SER A 102 10.87 0.97 -5.88
N ASN A 103 11.90 1.17 -6.71
CA ASN A 103 11.66 1.51 -8.11
C ASN A 103 10.83 0.42 -8.79
N TYR A 104 10.12 0.81 -9.85
CA TYR A 104 9.39 -0.12 -10.69
C TYR A 104 10.35 -1.14 -11.30
N ALA A 105 10.13 -2.42 -11.01
CA ALA A 105 10.81 -3.50 -11.69
C ALA A 105 10.35 -3.60 -13.14
N LYS A 106 11.23 -4.13 -14.00
CA LYS A 106 10.92 -4.36 -15.42
C LYS A 106 9.84 -5.44 -15.60
N ASP A 107 9.84 -6.43 -14.71
CA ASP A 107 8.93 -7.57 -14.72
C ASP A 107 8.27 -7.75 -13.36
N TYR A 108 7.19 -8.53 -13.33
CA TYR A 108 6.41 -8.79 -12.12
C TYR A 108 7.28 -9.40 -11.03
N ILE A 109 7.17 -8.85 -9.83
CA ILE A 109 7.79 -9.41 -8.64
C ILE A 109 6.79 -10.38 -8.02
N LEU A 110 7.20 -11.63 -7.80
CA LEU A 110 6.29 -12.72 -7.42
C LEU A 110 6.41 -13.12 -5.95
N ASP A 111 7.59 -12.96 -5.36
CA ASP A 111 7.82 -13.28 -3.95
C ASP A 111 8.97 -12.44 -3.38
N ALA A 112 8.99 -12.32 -2.06
CA ALA A 112 10.09 -11.72 -1.33
C ALA A 112 10.25 -12.30 0.07
N THR A 113 11.48 -12.29 0.57
CA THR A 113 11.80 -12.83 1.90
C THR A 113 12.89 -12.00 2.57
N TRP A 114 12.71 -11.75 3.87
CA TRP A 114 13.72 -11.08 4.69
C TRP A 114 14.90 -12.01 4.98
N SER A 115 16.09 -11.41 5.13
CA SER A 115 17.20 -12.10 5.77
C SER A 115 16.88 -12.31 7.27
N PRO A 116 17.03 -13.54 7.78
CA PRO A 116 16.88 -13.80 9.21
C PRO A 116 18.10 -13.35 10.02
N THR A 117 19.23 -13.06 9.36
CA THR A 117 20.49 -12.67 10.02
C THR A 117 20.82 -11.19 9.89
N ARG A 118 20.35 -10.52 8.83
CA ARG A 118 20.60 -9.08 8.58
C ARG A 118 19.30 -8.27 8.50
N PRO A 119 19.15 -7.21 9.31
CA PRO A 119 17.88 -6.48 9.45
C PRO A 119 17.47 -5.64 8.24
N GLY A 120 18.44 -5.25 7.40
CA GLY A 120 18.22 -4.43 6.21
C GLY A 120 18.25 -5.18 4.89
N VAL A 121 18.40 -6.52 4.92
CA VAL A 121 18.56 -7.35 3.73
C VAL A 121 17.32 -8.18 3.45
N PHE A 122 16.93 -8.23 2.18
CA PHE A 122 15.86 -9.11 1.69
C PHE A 122 16.14 -9.51 0.25
N ALA A 123 15.53 -10.60 -0.20
CA ALA A 123 15.58 -11.02 -1.59
C ALA A 123 14.18 -10.97 -2.22
N THR A 124 14.14 -10.72 -3.53
CA THR A 124 12.91 -10.69 -4.33
C THR A 124 13.11 -11.50 -5.60
N THR A 125 12.07 -12.20 -6.04
CA THR A 125 12.08 -12.97 -7.29
C THR A 125 11.15 -12.38 -8.32
N LYS A 126 11.58 -12.41 -9.58
CA LYS A 126 10.85 -11.86 -10.71
C LYS A 126 10.44 -12.93 -11.71
N MET A 127 9.41 -12.61 -12.49
CA MET A 127 8.89 -13.44 -13.58
C MET A 127 9.91 -13.66 -14.71
N ASP A 128 10.91 -12.78 -14.86
CA ASP A 128 11.98 -12.94 -15.86
C ASP A 128 13.09 -13.90 -15.43
N GLY A 129 13.02 -14.47 -14.22
CA GLY A 129 14.02 -15.40 -13.70
C GLY A 129 15.13 -14.73 -12.88
N THR A 130 15.01 -13.41 -12.65
CA THR A 130 15.97 -12.64 -11.86
C THR A 130 15.69 -12.75 -10.35
N LEU A 131 16.75 -13.01 -9.58
CA LEU A 131 16.80 -12.84 -8.14
C LEU A 131 17.51 -11.52 -7.82
N ASP A 132 16.81 -10.60 -7.17
CA ASP A 132 17.44 -9.39 -6.62
C ASP A 132 17.67 -9.57 -5.12
N VAL A 133 18.86 -9.19 -4.65
CA VAL A 133 19.17 -9.04 -3.23
C VAL A 133 19.32 -7.56 -2.91
N TRP A 134 18.52 -7.10 -1.97
CA TRP A 134 18.48 -5.73 -1.50
C TRP A 134 19.23 -5.60 -0.18
N ASP A 135 19.94 -4.49 0.00
CA ASP A 135 20.59 -4.14 1.26
C ASP A 135 20.37 -2.65 1.54
N TYR A 136 19.36 -2.33 2.34
CA TYR A 136 19.02 -0.94 2.68
C TYR A 136 20.03 -0.23 3.57
N PHE A 137 20.95 -0.96 4.19
CA PHE A 137 22.05 -0.35 4.93
C PHE A 137 23.13 0.18 3.97
N TYR A 138 23.27 -0.44 2.79
CA TYR A 138 24.21 -0.04 1.76
C TYR A 138 23.59 0.86 0.67
N LYS A 139 22.48 0.42 0.05
CA LYS A 139 21.79 1.10 -1.05
C LYS A 139 20.26 1.03 -0.87
N GLN A 140 19.60 2.18 -0.91
CA GLN A 140 18.15 2.27 -0.67
C GLN A 140 17.29 2.23 -1.94
N ASN A 141 17.84 2.70 -3.08
CA ASN A 141 17.04 2.94 -4.29
C ASN A 141 17.16 1.81 -5.33
N GLU A 142 18.14 0.93 -5.19
CA GLU A 142 18.41 -0.14 -6.15
C GLU A 142 18.88 -1.40 -5.41
N PRO A 143 18.67 -2.58 -5.99
CA PRO A 143 19.19 -3.82 -5.41
C PRO A 143 20.71 -3.77 -5.33
N ALA A 144 21.25 -4.37 -4.27
CA ALA A 144 22.69 -4.49 -4.08
C ALA A 144 23.30 -5.52 -5.06
N LEU A 145 22.52 -6.55 -5.40
CA LEU A 145 22.87 -7.60 -6.36
C LEU A 145 21.62 -7.97 -7.16
N SER A 146 21.80 -8.21 -8.46
CA SER A 146 20.78 -8.75 -9.36
C SER A 146 21.40 -9.89 -10.15
N LEU A 147 20.79 -11.08 -10.09
CA LEU A 147 21.32 -12.30 -10.68
C LEU A 147 20.24 -13.00 -11.51
N GLN A 148 20.54 -13.26 -12.78
CA GLN A 148 19.74 -14.15 -13.60
C GLN A 148 19.99 -15.60 -13.15
N VAL A 149 18.99 -16.23 -12.53
CA VAL A 149 19.10 -17.60 -12.03
C VAL A 149 18.51 -18.59 -13.03
N ASP A 150 17.40 -18.21 -13.64
CA ASP A 150 16.59 -19.08 -14.50
C ASP A 150 16.10 -18.34 -15.75
N GLY A 151 15.66 -19.05 -16.79
CA GLY A 151 15.12 -18.46 -18.01
C GLY A 151 13.58 -18.35 -18.05
N ASP A 152 12.87 -19.15 -17.25
CA ASP A 152 11.40 -19.30 -17.33
C ASP A 152 10.65 -18.49 -16.27
N GLY A 153 11.31 -18.14 -15.15
CA GLY A 153 10.79 -17.22 -14.14
C GLY A 153 10.88 -17.75 -12.72
N LEU A 154 11.15 -16.89 -11.74
CA LEU A 154 11.26 -17.30 -10.34
C LEU A 154 9.97 -16.98 -9.57
N ALA A 155 9.28 -18.03 -9.12
CA ALA A 155 7.99 -17.92 -8.44
C ALA A 155 8.09 -17.76 -6.92
N ARG A 156 9.12 -18.32 -6.28
CA ARG A 156 9.24 -18.35 -4.80
C ARG A 156 10.67 -18.17 -4.34
N VAL A 157 10.85 -17.57 -3.16
CA VAL A 157 12.16 -17.46 -2.51
C VAL A 157 12.09 -17.65 -1.01
N LYS A 158 13.06 -18.39 -0.46
CA LYS A 158 13.25 -18.55 0.99
C LYS A 158 14.73 -18.51 1.37
N MET A 159 15.05 -17.79 2.44
CA MET A 159 16.38 -17.81 3.04
C MET A 159 16.42 -18.82 4.19
N GLN A 160 17.54 -19.52 4.32
CA GLN A 160 17.82 -20.37 5.47
C GLN A 160 17.93 -19.53 6.75
N GLU A 161 17.52 -20.07 7.90
CA GLU A 161 17.63 -19.38 9.21
C GLU A 161 19.03 -18.89 9.57
N ALA A 162 20.08 -19.63 9.15
CA ALA A 162 21.48 -19.22 9.33
C ALA A 162 21.93 -18.14 8.33
N GLY A 163 21.09 -17.75 7.37
CA GLY A 163 21.31 -16.64 6.44
C GLY A 163 22.30 -16.90 5.30
N ARG A 164 22.95 -18.07 5.24
CA ARG A 164 23.97 -18.39 4.24
C ARG A 164 23.42 -18.88 2.91
N TRP A 165 22.27 -19.55 2.92
CA TRP A 165 21.70 -20.16 1.73
C TRP A 165 20.34 -19.55 1.37
N VAL A 166 20.07 -19.42 0.07
CA VAL A 166 18.79 -19.00 -0.50
C VAL A 166 18.31 -20.07 -1.46
N ALA A 167 17.05 -20.47 -1.31
CA ALA A 167 16.36 -21.33 -2.25
C ALA A 167 15.44 -20.47 -3.13
N ALA A 168 15.54 -20.62 -4.45
CA ALA A 168 14.65 -19.99 -5.42
C ALA A 168 13.93 -21.08 -6.24
N GLY A 169 12.61 -21.05 -6.24
CA GLY A 169 11.78 -21.96 -7.03
C GLY A 169 11.38 -21.33 -8.36
N SER A 170 11.65 -22.01 -9.46
CA SER A 170 11.21 -21.58 -10.80
C SER A 170 9.80 -22.06 -11.12
N VAL A 171 9.18 -21.40 -12.11
CA VAL A 171 7.87 -21.74 -12.67
C VAL A 171 7.89 -23.12 -13.37
N ASP A 172 9.04 -23.55 -13.88
CA ASP A 172 9.22 -24.88 -14.52
C ASP A 172 9.20 -26.06 -13.51
N GLY A 173 9.24 -25.76 -12.21
CA GLY A 173 9.30 -26.73 -11.12
C GLY A 173 10.72 -26.99 -10.58
N SER A 174 11.75 -26.40 -11.17
CA SER A 174 13.13 -26.48 -10.69
C SER A 174 13.34 -25.67 -9.40
N VAL A 175 14.26 -26.12 -8.56
CA VAL A 175 14.67 -25.40 -7.34
C VAL A 175 16.16 -25.17 -7.35
N TYR A 176 16.55 -23.91 -7.28
CA TYR A 176 17.92 -23.45 -7.26
C TYR A 176 18.35 -23.13 -5.83
N MET A 177 19.47 -23.70 -5.40
CA MET A 177 20.12 -23.40 -4.12
C MET A 177 21.33 -22.51 -4.36
N LEU A 178 21.34 -21.32 -3.76
CA LEU A 178 22.37 -20.30 -3.94
C LEU A 178 23.04 -20.01 -2.60
N GLU A 179 24.36 -19.81 -2.63
CA GLU A 179 25.14 -19.39 -1.47
C GLU A 179 25.32 -17.86 -1.48
N LEU A 180 25.01 -17.21 -0.36
CA LEU A 180 25.28 -15.79 -0.16
C LEU A 180 26.69 -15.59 0.39
N CYS A 181 27.36 -14.55 -0.11
CA CYS A 181 28.64 -14.13 0.45
C CYS A 181 28.50 -13.63 1.90
N ASP A 182 29.61 -13.63 2.65
CA ASP A 182 29.64 -13.19 4.04
C ASP A 182 29.09 -11.77 4.23
N GLY A 183 29.32 -10.88 3.26
CA GLY A 183 28.79 -9.51 3.29
C GLY A 183 27.27 -9.44 3.31
N LEU A 184 26.56 -10.41 2.71
CA LEU A 184 25.09 -10.46 2.66
C LEU A 184 24.49 -11.40 3.72
N SER A 185 25.28 -12.30 4.29
CA SER A 185 24.82 -13.27 5.29
C SER A 185 25.15 -12.88 6.74
N GLN A 186 26.23 -12.12 6.98
CA GLN A 186 26.69 -11.75 8.32
C GLN A 186 26.36 -10.28 8.64
N MET A 187 25.79 -10.05 9.83
CA MET A 187 25.44 -8.71 10.30
C MET A 187 26.70 -7.87 10.52
N GLN A 188 26.71 -6.65 9.96
CA GLN A 188 27.82 -5.72 10.12
C GLN A 188 27.69 -4.91 11.41
N GLN A 189 28.80 -4.31 11.86
CA GLN A 189 28.81 -3.51 13.08
C GLN A 189 27.84 -2.32 12.97
N ASN A 190 27.03 -2.11 14.01
CA ASN A 190 26.03 -1.04 14.10
C ASN A 190 24.92 -1.09 13.01
N GLU A 191 24.87 -2.13 12.17
CA GLU A 191 23.89 -2.25 11.10
C GLU A 191 22.46 -2.17 11.63
N LYS A 192 22.16 -2.94 12.69
CA LYS A 192 20.83 -2.94 13.30
C LYS A 192 20.40 -1.54 13.77
N GLN A 193 21.30 -0.80 14.40
CA GLN A 193 21.01 0.56 14.84
C GLN A 193 20.82 1.51 13.65
N GLY A 194 21.69 1.40 12.64
CA GLY A 194 21.62 2.21 11.42
C GLY A 194 20.31 2.00 10.64
N VAL A 195 19.91 0.74 10.44
CA VAL A 195 18.64 0.40 9.78
C VAL A 195 17.46 0.88 10.62
N SER A 196 17.48 0.69 11.95
CA SER A 196 16.41 1.20 12.84
C SER A 196 16.25 2.72 12.70
N HIS A 197 17.34 3.48 12.79
CA HIS A 197 17.31 4.94 12.66
C HIS A 197 16.81 5.39 11.28
N MET A 198 17.19 4.68 10.21
CA MET A 198 16.71 4.96 8.86
C MET A 198 15.19 4.73 8.76
N LEU A 199 14.69 3.59 9.24
CA LEU A 199 13.26 3.27 9.21
C LEU A 199 12.42 4.26 10.03
N ASP A 200 12.91 4.67 11.19
CA ASP A 200 12.24 5.66 12.04
C ASP A 200 12.24 7.05 11.39
N ARG A 201 13.34 7.42 10.71
CA ARG A 201 13.43 8.67 9.94
C ARG A 201 12.40 8.70 8.82
N GLU A 202 12.33 7.65 7.99
CA GLU A 202 11.37 7.59 6.89
C GLU A 202 9.93 7.50 7.42
N SER A 203 9.67 6.77 8.50
CA SER A 203 8.36 6.73 9.15
C SER A 203 7.90 8.11 9.62
N LYS A 204 8.81 8.87 10.25
CA LYS A 204 8.52 10.23 10.70
C LYS A 204 8.27 11.17 9.52
N ARG A 205 9.05 11.03 8.44
CA ARG A 205 8.87 11.78 7.19
C ARG A 205 7.46 11.54 6.64
N GLU A 206 7.07 10.28 6.53
CA GLU A 206 5.79 9.90 5.94
C GLU A 206 4.60 10.33 6.81
N LYS A 207 4.70 10.18 8.13
CA LYS A 207 3.70 10.70 9.08
C LYS A 207 3.49 12.21 8.95
N ASN A 208 4.56 12.97 8.72
CA ASN A 208 4.47 14.42 8.51
C ASN A 208 3.80 14.75 7.16
N LEU A 209 4.06 13.97 6.11
CA LEU A 209 3.43 14.13 4.80
C LEU A 209 1.92 13.82 4.87
N GLU A 210 1.55 12.74 5.56
CA GLU A 210 0.14 12.38 5.78
C GLU A 210 -0.61 13.49 6.54
N ALA A 211 -0.01 14.03 7.60
CA ALA A 211 -0.58 15.13 8.37
C ALA A 211 -0.82 16.38 7.50
N ARG A 212 0.16 16.75 6.67
CA ARG A 212 0.05 17.88 5.74
C ARG A 212 -1.01 17.64 4.66
N ALA A 213 -1.08 16.44 4.10
CA ALA A 213 -2.09 16.08 3.10
C ALA A 213 -3.50 16.17 3.68
N LYS A 214 -3.69 15.74 4.93
CA LYS A 214 -4.96 15.87 5.65
C LYS A 214 -5.36 17.33 5.88
N GLU A 215 -4.40 18.18 6.28
CA GLU A 215 -4.63 19.61 6.46
C GLU A 215 -5.03 20.30 5.15
N LEU A 216 -4.33 20.01 4.06
CA LEU A 216 -4.63 20.54 2.73
C LEU A 216 -6.04 20.15 2.27
N ARG A 217 -6.42 18.87 2.39
CA ARG A 217 -7.77 18.39 2.07
C ARG A 217 -8.84 19.08 2.91
N ALA A 218 -8.59 19.26 4.21
CA ALA A 218 -9.52 19.96 5.09
C ALA A 218 -9.68 21.43 4.70
N ARG A 219 -8.59 22.10 4.29
CA ARG A 219 -8.62 23.48 3.80
C ARG A 219 -9.39 23.61 2.49
N GLU A 220 -9.18 22.69 1.54
CA GLU A 220 -9.93 22.65 0.28
C GLU A 220 -11.42 22.44 0.50
N LEU A 221 -11.81 21.54 1.40
CA LEU A 221 -13.22 21.31 1.76
C LEU A 221 -13.86 22.56 2.37
N ARG A 222 -13.14 23.27 3.27
CA ARG A 222 -13.60 24.55 3.84
C ARG A 222 -13.77 25.62 2.76
N ALA A 223 -12.80 25.76 1.86
CA ALA A 223 -12.87 26.72 0.76
C ALA A 223 -14.03 26.42 -0.20
N LYS A 224 -14.27 25.14 -0.55
CA LYS A 224 -15.43 24.73 -1.35
C LYS A 224 -16.75 24.98 -0.63
N GLY A 225 -16.80 24.81 0.69
CA GLY A 225 -17.95 25.16 1.51
C GLY A 225 -18.27 26.65 1.43
N GLN A 226 -17.27 27.51 1.66
CA GLN A 226 -17.40 28.97 1.58
C GLN A 226 -17.82 29.44 0.18
N ALA A 227 -17.17 28.95 -0.89
CA ALA A 227 -17.55 29.31 -2.26
C ALA A 227 -18.97 28.84 -2.63
N LYS A 228 -19.45 27.72 -2.08
CA LYS A 228 -20.83 27.26 -2.28
C LYS A 228 -21.84 28.12 -1.52
N GLU A 229 -21.47 28.62 -0.34
CA GLU A 229 -22.30 29.51 0.48
C GLU A 229 -22.38 30.91 -0.15
N GLU A 230 -21.24 31.51 -0.54
CA GLU A 230 -21.19 32.78 -1.27
C GLU A 230 -21.91 32.69 -2.64
N GLY A 231 -21.75 31.58 -3.35
CA GLY A 231 -22.47 31.33 -4.61
C GLY A 231 -23.97 31.10 -4.42
N ALA A 232 -24.41 30.60 -3.26
CA ALA A 232 -25.82 30.46 -2.92
C ALA A 232 -26.43 31.80 -2.45
N GLU A 233 -25.66 32.63 -1.74
CA GLU A 233 -26.07 33.96 -1.30
C GLU A 233 -26.13 34.96 -2.46
N ALA A 234 -25.24 34.83 -3.45
CA ALA A 234 -25.25 35.60 -4.70
C ALA A 234 -26.21 35.04 -5.77
N ALA A 235 -26.81 33.86 -5.56
CA ALA A 235 -27.77 33.29 -6.49
C ALA A 235 -29.14 33.96 -6.33
N VAL A 236 -29.44 34.90 -7.22
CA VAL A 236 -30.81 35.43 -7.39
C VAL A 236 -31.77 34.24 -7.57
N PRO A 237 -32.87 34.15 -6.78
CA PRO A 237 -33.86 33.09 -6.91
C PRO A 237 -34.28 32.90 -8.37
N TRP A 238 -34.36 31.65 -8.82
CA TRP A 238 -34.68 31.32 -10.21
C TRP A 238 -35.97 31.99 -10.71
N GLU A 239 -36.94 32.19 -9.82
CA GLU A 239 -38.18 32.90 -10.13
C GLU A 239 -37.98 34.39 -10.45
N GLU A 240 -37.11 35.08 -9.72
CA GLU A 240 -36.77 36.49 -10.00
C GLU A 240 -35.98 36.62 -11.31
N ARG A 241 -35.01 35.72 -11.52
CA ARG A 241 -34.23 35.69 -12.76
C ARG A 241 -35.09 35.36 -13.99
N ARG A 242 -36.10 34.51 -13.82
CA ARG A 242 -37.09 34.21 -14.86
C ARG A 242 -37.92 35.44 -15.19
N LYS A 243 -38.37 36.21 -14.19
CA LYS A 243 -39.10 37.47 -14.40
C LYS A 243 -38.25 38.51 -15.13
N GLU A 244 -36.98 38.65 -14.79
CA GLU A 244 -36.06 39.57 -15.49
C GLU A 244 -35.88 39.20 -16.97
N VAL A 245 -35.61 37.91 -17.25
CA VAL A 245 -35.45 37.42 -18.62
C VAL A 245 -36.75 37.57 -19.42
N GLU A 246 -37.90 37.31 -18.81
CA GLU A 246 -39.20 37.48 -19.44
C GLU A 246 -39.50 38.96 -19.73
N ALA A 247 -39.21 39.87 -18.79
CA ALA A 247 -39.34 41.31 -19.00
C ALA A 247 -38.40 41.83 -20.12
N GLU A 248 -37.17 41.32 -20.18
CA GLU A 248 -36.21 41.66 -21.23
C GLU A 248 -36.68 41.17 -22.62
N PHE A 249 -37.21 39.95 -22.69
CA PHE A 249 -37.79 39.38 -23.91
C PHE A 249 -38.94 40.23 -24.45
N TRP A 250 -39.88 40.63 -23.59
CA TRP A 250 -41.00 41.48 -24.00
C TRP A 250 -40.55 42.87 -24.46
N ARG A 251 -39.55 43.46 -23.79
CA ARG A 251 -38.94 44.73 -24.21
C ARG A 251 -38.28 44.63 -25.59
N LEU A 252 -37.57 43.53 -25.87
CA LEU A 252 -36.87 43.33 -27.15
C LEU A 252 -37.82 43.02 -28.31
N THR A 253 -38.91 42.30 -28.04
CA THR A 253 -39.87 41.89 -29.08
C THR A 253 -40.94 42.94 -29.38
N GLY A 254 -41.11 43.94 -28.49
CA GLY A 254 -42.12 44.99 -28.65
C GLY A 254 -43.56 44.48 -28.51
N LEU A 255 -43.74 43.27 -27.97
CA LEU A 255 -45.02 42.62 -27.73
C LEU A 255 -45.41 42.80 -26.25
N THR A 256 -46.71 42.94 -25.98
CA THR A 256 -47.24 42.98 -24.61
C THR A 256 -47.39 41.56 -24.06
N GLY A 257 -46.90 41.34 -22.83
CA GLY A 257 -46.97 40.06 -22.15
C GLY A 257 -48.40 39.71 -21.65
N PRO A 258 -48.60 38.49 -21.12
CA PRO A 258 -49.93 37.93 -20.83
C PRO A 258 -50.74 38.65 -19.73
N GLU A 259 -50.16 39.56 -18.95
CA GLU A 259 -50.84 40.32 -17.89
C GLU A 259 -51.22 41.77 -18.27
N GLY A 260 -51.03 42.19 -19.53
CA GLY A 260 -51.33 43.56 -19.99
C GLY A 260 -52.41 43.63 -21.07
N VAL A 261 -53.56 44.18 -20.69
CA VAL A 261 -54.64 44.74 -21.54
C VAL A 261 -54.11 45.67 -22.62
#